data_AF-A0A973IC49-F1
#
_entry.id   AF-A0A973IC49-F1
#
_cell.length_a   1.000
_cell.length_b   1.000
_cell.length_c   1.000
_cell.angle_alpha   90.00
_cell.angle_beta   90.00
_cell.angle_gamma   90.00
#
_symmetry.space_group_name_H-M   'P 1'
#
loop_
_entity.id
_entity.type
_entity.pdbx_description
1 polymer ?
#
loop_
_entity_poly.entity_id
_entity_poly.type
_entity_poly.pdbx_seq_one_letter_code
_entity_poly.pdbx_strand_id
1 'polypeptide(L)'
;MARRAARVDDNQPEIVQALRKAGATVTPTHTAGAGFPDLTVGYRGINYLIEVKDGSKPPSARKLTKDQQEWHVTWNGHAAVVSNVREALAVLGIELRGQVS
;
A
#
# COMPACT_ATOMS: atom_id res chain seq x y z
N MET A 1 -11.23 4.22 -24.98
CA MET A 1 -11.75 4.22 -23.60
C MET A 1 -10.84 5.11 -22.75
N ALA A 2 -11.35 6.21 -22.20
CA ALA A 2 -10.55 7.08 -21.34
C ALA A 2 -10.20 6.32 -20.05
N ARG A 3 -8.90 6.19 -19.73
CA ARG A 3 -8.43 5.65 -18.45
C ARG A 3 -8.95 6.59 -17.36
N ARG A 4 -10.02 6.19 -16.67
CA ARG A 4 -10.46 6.86 -15.44
C ARG A 4 -9.28 6.80 -14.49
N ALA A 5 -8.86 7.94 -13.94
CA ALA A 5 -7.78 7.98 -12.97
C ALA A 5 -8.05 6.94 -11.87
N ALA A 6 -7.05 6.12 -11.55
CA ALA A 6 -7.17 5.16 -10.47
C ALA A 6 -7.51 5.93 -9.19
N ARG A 7 -8.63 5.57 -8.55
CA ARG A 7 -9.06 6.25 -7.33
C ARG A 7 -8.12 5.83 -6.20
N VAL A 8 -7.36 6.78 -5.69
CA VAL A 8 -6.52 6.61 -4.50
C VAL A 8 -7.40 6.46 -3.26
N ASP A 9 -7.01 5.59 -2.33
CA ASP A 9 -7.70 5.47 -1.03
C ASP A 9 -7.36 6.64 -0.09
N ASP A 10 -8.36 7.06 0.70
CA ASP A 10 -8.31 8.31 1.48
C ASP A 10 -7.23 8.27 2.57
N ASN A 11 -6.85 7.08 3.04
CA ASN A 11 -5.81 6.86 4.04
C ASN A 11 -4.38 6.79 3.46
N GLN A 12 -4.20 6.76 2.14
CA GLN A 12 -2.87 6.65 1.52
C GLN A 12 -1.91 7.78 1.96
N PRO A 13 -2.31 9.07 2.00
CA PRO A 13 -1.40 10.14 2.39
C PRO A 13 -0.82 9.97 3.81
N GLU A 14 -1.63 9.48 4.75
CA GLU A 14 -1.22 9.21 6.13
C GLU A 14 -0.18 8.08 6.18
N ILE A 15 -0.43 6.99 5.45
CA ILE A 15 0.50 5.86 5.33
C ILE A 15 1.84 6.31 4.72
N VAL A 16 1.80 7.07 3.63
CA VAL A 16 3.01 7.60 2.97
C VAL A 16 3.81 8.47 3.94
N GLN A 17 3.14 9.34 4.70
CA GLN A 17 3.80 10.18 5.69
C GLN A 17 4.47 9.34 6.79
N ALA A 18 3.79 8.33 7.32
CA ALA A 18 4.33 7.47 8.37
C ALA A 18 5.54 6.65 7.90
N LEU A 19 5.47 6.04 6.71
CA LEU A 19 6.59 5.32 6.10
C LEU A 19 7.81 6.21 5.89
N ARG A 20 7.59 7.45 5.39
CA ARG A 20 8.68 8.43 5.23
C ARG A 20 9.28 8.87 6.56
N LYS A 21 8.46 9.11 7.59
CA LYS A 21 8.93 9.41 8.95
C LYS A 21 9.76 8.27 9.54
N ALA A 22 9.47 7.03 9.19
CA ALA A 22 10.25 5.86 9.57
C ALA A 22 11.58 5.70 8.81
N GLY A 23 11.89 6.63 7.89
CA GLY A 23 13.13 6.63 7.11
C GLY A 23 13.04 5.84 5.79
N ALA A 24 11.84 5.43 5.37
CA ALA A 24 11.65 4.84 4.04
C ALA A 24 11.54 5.92 2.95
N THR A 25 11.95 5.55 1.74
CA THR A 25 11.61 6.30 0.53
C THR A 25 10.32 5.74 -0.04
N VAL A 26 9.42 6.61 -0.52
CA VAL A 26 8.08 6.19 -0.99
C VAL A 26 7.74 6.91 -2.28
N THR A 27 7.40 6.14 -3.30
CA THR A 27 6.93 6.61 -4.61
C THR A 27 5.51 6.07 -4.85
N PRO A 28 4.50 6.94 -4.94
CA PRO A 28 3.16 6.53 -5.39
C PRO A 28 3.17 6.10 -6.86
N THR A 29 2.50 4.99 -7.16
CA THR A 29 2.52 4.32 -8.47
C THR A 29 1.14 4.17 -9.11
N HIS A 30 0.16 4.96 -8.64
CA HIS A 30 -1.22 5.00 -9.15
C HIS A 30 -1.35 5.24 -10.67
N THR A 31 -0.33 5.76 -11.34
CA THR A 31 -0.32 6.00 -12.79
C THR A 31 0.13 4.79 -13.63
N ALA A 32 0.76 3.78 -13.02
CA ALA A 32 1.21 2.59 -13.74
C ALA A 32 0.02 1.80 -14.34
N GLY A 33 -1.08 1.69 -13.60
CA GLY A 33 -2.30 0.99 -13.99
C GLY A 33 -2.15 -0.53 -14.03
N ALA A 34 -3.11 -1.23 -14.65
CA ALA A 34 -3.10 -2.70 -14.82
C ALA A 34 -2.92 -3.50 -13.52
N GLY A 35 -3.55 -3.04 -12.44
CA GLY A 35 -3.48 -3.72 -11.13
C GLY A 35 -2.15 -3.56 -10.39
N PHE A 36 -1.20 -2.76 -10.91
CA PHE A 36 0.07 -2.51 -10.23
C PHE A 36 -0.16 -1.85 -8.85
N PRO A 37 0.60 -2.25 -7.81
CA PRO A 37 0.41 -1.73 -6.46
C PRO A 37 0.51 -0.21 -6.34
N ASP A 38 -0.17 0.32 -5.35
CA ASP A 38 -0.28 1.76 -5.11
C ASP A 38 1.03 2.47 -4.76
N LEU A 39 1.96 1.79 -4.06
CA LEU A 39 3.20 2.36 -3.55
C LEU A 39 4.40 1.44 -3.84
N THR A 40 5.50 2.05 -4.26
CA THR A 40 6.85 1.46 -4.18
C THR A 40 7.61 2.08 -3.03
N VAL A 41 8.10 1.26 -2.11
CA VAL A 41 8.74 1.67 -0.86
C VAL A 41 10.14 1.07 -0.78
N GLY A 42 11.15 1.91 -0.62
CA GLY A 42 12.53 1.49 -0.38
C GLY A 42 12.90 1.68 1.10
N TYR A 43 13.32 0.61 1.77
CA TYR A 43 13.75 0.64 3.17
C TYR A 43 14.90 -0.34 3.43
N ARG A 44 15.99 0.16 4.02
CA ARG A 44 17.18 -0.64 4.40
C ARG A 44 17.70 -1.56 3.28
N GLY A 45 17.71 -1.07 2.04
CA GLY A 45 18.22 -1.80 0.88
C GLY A 45 17.23 -2.80 0.25
N ILE A 46 15.99 -2.88 0.76
CA ILE A 46 14.94 -3.75 0.24
C ILE A 46 13.81 -2.91 -0.35
N ASN A 47 13.25 -3.38 -1.46
CA ASN A 47 12.08 -2.79 -2.10
C ASN A 47 10.82 -3.58 -1.72
N TYR A 48 9.78 -2.83 -1.36
CA TYR A 48 8.46 -3.34 -1.00
C TYR A 48 7.43 -2.70 -1.91
N LEU A 49 6.57 -3.52 -2.52
CA LEU A 49 5.36 -3.04 -3.17
C LEU A 49 4.21 -3.13 -2.18
N ILE A 50 3.45 -2.04 -2.05
CA ILE A 50 2.34 -1.95 -1.10
C ILE A 50 1.10 -1.46 -1.83
N GLU A 51 0.07 -2.29 -1.77
CA GLU A 51 -1.29 -1.96 -2.17
C GLU A 51 -2.07 -1.47 -0.95
N VAL A 52 -2.74 -0.33 -1.07
CA VAL A 52 -3.46 0.30 0.04
C VAL A 52 -4.95 0.03 -0.12
N LYS A 53 -5.60 -0.30 1.00
CA LYS A 53 -7.06 -0.30 1.12
C LYS A 53 -7.47 0.49 2.34
N ASP A 54 -8.52 1.27 2.26
CA ASP A 54 -8.99 1.99 3.44
C ASP A 54 -9.75 1.05 4.39
N GLY A 55 -9.13 0.70 5.53
CA GLY A 55 -9.71 -0.20 6.53
C GLY A 55 -11.04 0.27 7.12
N SER A 56 -11.33 1.58 7.08
CA SER A 56 -12.58 2.18 7.57
C SER A 56 -13.77 1.96 6.63
N LYS A 57 -13.52 1.59 5.38
CA LYS A 57 -14.57 1.35 4.37
C LYS A 57 -15.29 0.02 4.60
N PRO A 58 -16.53 -0.12 4.10
CA PRO A 58 -17.26 -1.39 4.19
C PRO A 58 -16.49 -2.54 3.49
N PRO A 59 -16.72 -3.80 3.90
CA PRO A 59 -16.00 -4.97 3.36
C PRO A 59 -15.94 -5.05 1.83
N SER A 60 -17.00 -4.65 1.13
CA SER A 60 -17.04 -4.64 -0.33
C SER A 60 -16.04 -3.68 -0.96
N ALA A 61 -15.79 -2.53 -0.32
CA ALA A 61 -14.88 -1.48 -0.79
C ALA A 61 -13.42 -1.69 -0.35
N ARG A 62 -13.15 -2.69 0.51
CA ARG A 62 -11.80 -3.08 0.94
C ARG A 62 -11.20 -4.21 0.11
N LYS A 63 -11.98 -4.83 -0.76
CA LYS A 63 -11.50 -5.93 -1.62
C LYS A 63 -10.58 -5.38 -2.71
N LEU A 64 -9.55 -6.15 -3.04
CA LEU A 64 -8.78 -5.95 -4.26
C LEU A 64 -9.71 -6.02 -5.48
N THR A 65 -9.47 -5.16 -6.46
CA THR A 65 -10.09 -5.30 -7.78
C THR A 65 -9.58 -6.55 -8.48
N LYS A 66 -10.26 -7.01 -9.53
CA LYS A 66 -9.85 -8.21 -10.28
C LYS A 66 -8.41 -8.10 -10.78
N ASP A 67 -8.06 -6.99 -11.42
CA ASP A 67 -6.72 -6.75 -11.95
C ASP A 67 -5.65 -6.76 -10.85
N GLN A 68 -5.95 -6.19 -9.67
CA GLN A 68 -5.04 -6.22 -8.53
C GLN A 68 -4.86 -7.65 -8.00
N GLN A 69 -5.93 -8.46 -7.93
CA GLN A 69 -5.82 -9.87 -7.52
C GLN A 69 -4.93 -10.66 -8.48
N GLU A 70 -5.13 -10.50 -9.79
CA GLU A 70 -4.33 -11.16 -10.82
C GLU A 70 -2.85 -10.74 -10.74
N TRP A 71 -2.60 -9.44 -10.58
CA TRP A 71 -1.24 -8.92 -10.43
C TRP A 71 -0.56 -9.50 -9.17
N HIS A 72 -1.24 -9.47 -8.02
CA HIS A 72 -0.69 -9.97 -6.76
C HIS A 72 -0.41 -11.48 -6.80
N VAL A 73 -1.26 -12.27 -7.45
CA VAL A 73 -1.07 -13.73 -7.58
C VAL A 73 0.09 -14.08 -8.51
N THR A 74 0.34 -13.27 -9.53
CA THR A 74 1.37 -13.55 -10.54
C THR A 74 2.75 -12.97 -10.18
N TRP A 75 2.79 -12.00 -9.27
CA TRP A 75 4.03 -11.37 -8.85
C TRP A 75 4.87 -12.29 -7.96
N ASN A 76 6.14 -12.49 -8.34
CA ASN A 76 7.07 -13.37 -7.61
C ASN A 76 7.99 -12.61 -6.64
N GLY A 77 7.81 -11.30 -6.48
CA GLY A 77 8.56 -10.47 -5.52
C GLY A 77 7.73 -10.10 -4.29
N HIS A 78 8.28 -9.23 -3.44
CA HIS A 78 7.54 -8.75 -2.27
C HIS A 78 6.39 -7.82 -2.68
N ALA A 79 5.16 -8.19 -2.31
CA ALA A 79 3.99 -7.34 -2.36
C ALA A 79 3.10 -7.58 -1.14
N ALA A 80 2.55 -6.51 -0.56
CA ALA A 80 1.65 -6.59 0.59
C ALA A 80 0.42 -5.71 0.38
N VAL A 81 -0.71 -6.13 0.96
CA VAL A 81 -1.92 -5.30 1.07
C VAL A 81 -2.01 -4.82 2.50
N VAL A 82 -2.21 -3.51 2.70
CA VAL A 82 -2.28 -2.90 4.02
C VAL A 82 -3.52 -2.02 4.15
N SER A 83 -4.06 -1.96 5.36
CA SER A 83 -5.30 -1.23 5.64
C SER A 83 -5.13 0.04 6.47
N ASN A 84 -3.94 0.22 7.07
CA ASN A 84 -3.63 1.30 8.01
C ASN A 84 -2.11 1.48 8.17
N VAL A 85 -1.72 2.55 8.89
CA VAL A 85 -0.31 2.88 9.17
C VAL A 85 0.44 1.75 9.87
N ARG A 86 -0.20 1.09 10.85
CA ARG A 86 0.46 0.04 11.65
C ARG A 86 0.85 -1.14 10.78
N GLU A 87 -0.05 -1.60 9.91
CA GLU A 87 0.24 -2.67 8.95
C GLU A 87 1.33 -2.27 7.95
N ALA A 88 1.31 -1.04 7.44
CA ALA A 88 2.34 -0.54 6.53
C ALA A 88 3.74 -0.53 7.17
N LEU A 89 3.85 -0.11 8.43
CA LEU A 89 5.11 -0.15 9.17
C LEU A 89 5.55 -1.59 9.48
N ALA A 90 4.60 -2.48 9.80
CA ALA A 90 4.90 -3.89 10.05
C ALA A 90 5.47 -4.60 8.82
N VAL A 91 5.05 -4.22 7.60
CA VAL A 91 5.64 -4.72 6.34
C VAL A 91 7.14 -4.40 6.25
N LEU A 92 7.58 -3.26 6.80
CA LEU A 92 8.99 -2.88 6.86
C LEU A 92 9.73 -3.52 8.06
N GLY A 93 9.08 -4.41 8.81
CA GLY A 93 9.61 -5.00 10.04
C GLY A 93 9.65 -4.04 11.22
N ILE A 94 8.84 -2.96 11.20
CA ILE A 94 8.76 -1.99 12.29
C ILE A 94 7.54 -2.31 13.14
N GLU A 95 7.80 -2.86 14.33
CA GLU A 95 6.76 -3.07 15.34
C GLU A 95 6.55 -1.78 16.15
N LEU A 96 5.34 -1.24 16.11
CA LEU A 96 4.94 -0.20 17.05
C LEU A 96 4.79 -0.85 18.44
N ARG A 97 5.74 -0.59 19.34
CA ARG A 97 5.66 -0.99 20.75
C ARG A 97 4.93 0.11 21.54
N GLY A 98 3.77 -0.23 22.08
CA GLY A 98 2.96 0.62 22.96
C GLY A 98 1.58 0.95 22.40
N GLN A 99 0.54 0.87 23.24
CA GLN A 99 -0.76 1.48 22.95
C GLN A 99 -0.60 3.00 23.11
N VAL A 100 -0.95 3.77 22.07
CA VAL A 100 -1.34 5.16 22.28
C VAL A 100 -2.74 5.11 22.87
N SER A 101 -2.84 5.40 24.16
CA SER A 101 -4.08 5.67 24.88
C SER A 101 -4.77 6.90 24.31
#